data_AF-A0A7K0ZS42-F1
#
_entry.id   AF-A0A7K0ZS42-F1
#
_cell.length_a   1.000
_cell.length_b   1.000
_cell.length_c   1.000
_cell.angle_alpha   90.00
_cell.angle_beta   90.00
_cell.angle_gamma   90.00
#
_symmetry.space_group_name_H-M   'P 1'
#
loop_
_entity.id
_entity.type
_entity.pdbx_description
1 polymer ?
#
loop_
_entity_poly.entity_id
_entity_poly.type
_entity_poly.pdbx_seq_one_letter_code
_entity_poly.pdbx_strand_id
1 'polypeptide(L)' 'MNVDGSCPSCNRVVANTNINGSITSGNLDLKSLARGSNDEDVSVPWHFKLLVGALVLYLAWRVVDLFR' A
#
# COMPACT_ATOMS: atom_id res chain seq x y z
N MET A 1 -17.29 2.85 -1.34
CA MET A 1 -18.20 4.00 -1.51
C MET A 1 -19.50 3.62 -0.83
N ASN A 2 -20.05 4.46 0.04
CA ASN A 2 -21.35 4.17 0.66
C ASN A 2 -22.44 4.25 -0.40
N VAL A 3 -23.62 3.69 -0.09
CA VAL A 3 -24.80 3.70 -0.98
C VAL A 3 -25.21 5.11 -1.40
N ASP A 4 -24.89 6.11 -0.57
CA ASP A 4 -25.14 7.53 -0.83
C ASP A 4 -24.04 8.22 -1.66
N GLY A 5 -23.05 7.47 -2.16
CA GLY A 5 -21.91 8.00 -2.93
C GLY A 5 -20.78 8.61 -2.09
N SER A 6 -20.90 8.61 -0.76
CA SER A 6 -19.88 9.13 0.15
C SER A 6 -18.67 8.22 0.31
N CYS A 7 -17.50 8.81 0.58
CA CYS A 7 -16.27 8.09 0.86
C CYS A 7 -16.39 7.32 2.21
N PRO A 8 -16.17 6.00 2.23
CA PRO A 8 -16.41 5.18 3.43
C PRO A 8 -15.38 5.41 4.55
N SER A 9 -14.24 6.05 4.26
CA SER A 9 -13.17 6.28 5.25
C SER A 9 -13.32 7.62 5.97
N CYS A 10 -13.71 8.68 5.25
CA CYS A 10 -13.78 10.03 5.82
C CYS A 10 -15.18 10.64 5.82
N ASN A 11 -16.18 9.87 5.37
CA ASN A 11 -17.58 10.25 5.23
C ASN A 11 -17.82 11.58 4.47
N ARG A 12 -16.87 11.98 3.63
CA ARG A 12 -17.00 13.15 2.76
C ARG A 12 -17.74 12.76 1.49
N VAL A 13 -18.66 13.62 1.07
CA VAL A 13 -19.30 13.51 -0.25
C VAL A 13 -18.20 13.75 -1.29
N VAL A 14 -17.93 12.73 -2.10
CA VAL A 14 -16.95 12.85 -3.18
C VAL A 14 -17.59 13.74 -4.24
N ALA A 15 -17.26 15.03 -4.23
CA ALA A 15 -17.68 15.95 -5.28
C ALA A 15 -17.12 15.42 -6.61
N ASN A 16 -18.01 15.07 -7.53
CA ASN A 16 -17.63 14.73 -8.90
C ASN A 16 -16.98 16.00 -9.49
N THR A 17 -15.67 16.01 -9.65
CA THR A 17 -14.88 17.17 -10.08
C THR A 17 -15.21 17.53 -11.53
N ASN A 18 -16.29 18.29 -11.73
CA ASN A 18 -16.72 18.81 -13.03
C ASN A 18 -17.50 20.13 -12.89
N ILE A 19 -16.98 21.12 -12.14
CA ILE A 19 -17.67 22.42 -12.11
C ILE A 19 -16.77 23.62 -12.45
N ASN A 20 -15.48 23.70 -12.13
CA ASN A 20 -14.61 24.83 -12.59
C ASN A 20 -13.09 24.59 -12.44
N GLY A 21 -12.55 23.47 -12.92
CA GLY A 21 -11.10 23.26 -12.87
C GLY A 21 -10.65 22.08 -13.72
N SER A 22 -9.93 22.37 -14.81
CA SER A 22 -9.30 21.35 -15.65
C SER A 22 -8.19 20.66 -14.85
N ILE A 23 -8.30 19.34 -14.67
CA ILE A 23 -7.25 18.51 -14.10
C ILE A 23 -6.14 18.38 -15.14
N THR A 24 -5.17 19.30 -15.10
CA THR A 24 -3.97 19.25 -15.93
C THR A 24 -2.85 18.53 -15.17
N SER A 25 -1.89 17.91 -15.90
CA SER A 25 -0.76 17.18 -15.30
C SER A 25 0.11 18.02 -14.35
N GLY A 26 -0.07 19.34 -14.31
CA GLY A 26 0.62 20.24 -13.38
C GLY A 26 -0.12 20.53 -12.07
N ASN A 27 -1.43 20.25 -11.98
CA ASN A 27 -2.21 20.44 -10.74
C ASN A 27 -2.55 19.11 -10.05
N LEU A 28 -2.44 17.99 -10.78
CA LEU A 28 -2.63 16.67 -10.23
C LEU A 28 -1.28 16.10 -9.78
N ASP A 29 -0.99 16.19 -8.49
CA ASP A 29 0.21 15.59 -7.93
C ASP A 29 0.02 14.06 -7.80
N LEU A 30 0.35 13.34 -8.87
CA LEU A 30 0.33 11.89 -8.94
C LEU A 30 1.18 11.24 -7.84
N LYS A 31 2.25 11.91 -7.39
CA LYS A 31 3.11 11.42 -6.30
C LYS A 31 2.40 11.49 -4.96
N SER A 32 1.53 12.48 -4.76
CA SER A 32 0.67 12.57 -3.58
C SER A 32 -0.44 11.51 -3.58
N LEU A 33 -0.99 11.15 -4.74
CA LEU A 33 -2.07 10.16 -4.85
C LEU A 33 -1.52 8.72 -4.86
N ALA A 34 -0.41 8.48 -5.55
CA ALA A 34 0.27 7.19 -5.59
C ALA A 34 0.93 6.82 -4.26
N ARG A 35 1.19 7.80 -3.38
CA ARG A 35 1.52 7.53 -1.98
C ARG A 35 0.43 6.73 -1.26
N GLY A 36 -0.80 6.71 -1.80
CA GLY A 36 -1.90 5.95 -1.22
C GLY A 36 -2.23 6.46 0.19
N SER A 37 -3.41 6.12 0.70
CA SER A 37 -3.75 6.35 2.10
C SER A 37 -3.01 5.39 3.04
N ASN A 38 -1.78 4.99 2.71
CA ASN A 38 -0.99 3.98 3.42
C ASN A 38 0.47 4.44 3.54
N ASP A 39 0.68 5.72 3.85
CA ASP A 39 1.90 6.19 4.55
C ASP A 39 1.73 5.95 6.07
N GLU A 40 1.01 4.90 6.43
CA GLU A 40 1.23 4.23 7.69
C GLU A 40 2.46 3.36 7.44
N ASP A 41 3.48 3.49 8.29
CA ASP A 41 4.40 2.40 8.55
C ASP A 41 3.55 1.17 8.87
N VAL A 42 3.12 0.43 7.84
CA VAL A 42 2.33 -0.78 8.00
C VAL A 42 3.32 -1.77 8.59
N SER A 43 3.40 -1.77 9.92
CA SER A 43 4.32 -2.60 10.65
C SER A 43 4.06 -4.01 10.17
N VAL A 44 5.03 -4.59 9.47
CA VAL A 44 4.91 -5.95 8.96
C VAL A 44 4.50 -6.82 10.15
N PRO A 45 3.37 -7.56 10.06
CA PRO A 45 2.88 -8.34 11.18
C PRO A 45 4.03 -9.21 11.73
N TRP A 46 4.16 -9.33 13.06
CA TRP A 46 5.30 -10.02 13.68
C TRP A 46 5.55 -11.43 13.10
N HIS A 47 4.48 -12.11 12.69
CA HIS A 47 4.56 -13.43 12.05
C HIS A 47 5.26 -13.43 10.68
N PHE A 48 5.27 -12.32 9.94
CA PHE A 48 6.02 -12.19 8.70
C PHE A 48 7.53 -12.36 8.92
N LYS A 49 8.05 -11.85 10.04
CA LYS A 49 9.47 -11.99 10.41
C LYS A 49 9.84 -13.44 10.73
N LEU A 50 8.90 -14.23 11.27
CA LEU A 50 9.08 -15.68 11.47
C LEU A 50 9.16 -16.43 10.14
N LEU A 51 8.30 -16.10 9.18
CA LEU A 51 8.35 -16.70 7.84
C LEU A 51 9.68 -16.40 7.15
N VAL A 52 10.16 -15.16 7.20
CA VAL A 52 11.46 -14.78 6.64
C VAL A 52 12.61 -15.50 7.36
N GLY A 53 12.57 -15.60 8.69
CA GLY A 53 13.58 -16.33 9.47
C GLY A 53 13.66 -17.81 9.11
N ALA A 54 12.50 -18.48 9.02
CA ALA A 54 12.42 -19.89 8.62
C ALA A 54 12.91 -20.11 7.18
N LEU A 55 12.57 -19.20 6.27
CA LEU A 55 13.03 -19.19 4.90
C LEU A 55 14.57 -19.14 4.83
N VAL A 56 15.18 -18.14 5.49
CA VAL A 56 16.64 -17.96 5.49
C VAL A 56 17.35 -19.16 6.12
N LEU A 57 16.83 -19.70 7.23
CA LEU A 57 17.37 -20.91 7.86
C LEU A 57 17.38 -22.09 6.90
N TYR A 58 16.26 -22.35 6.23
CA TYR A 58 16.12 -23.45 5.28
C TYR A 58 17.07 -23.28 4.08
N LEU A 59 17.14 -22.08 3.51
CA LEU A 59 18.03 -21.79 2.38
C LEU A 59 19.50 -21.91 2.79
N ALA A 60 19.89 -21.42 3.98
CA ALA A 60 21.25 -21.57 4.48
C ALA A 60 21.61 -23.05 4.66
N TRP A 61 20.73 -23.82 5.30
CA TRP A 61 20.92 -25.27 5.45
C TRP A 61 21.02 -25.97 4.09
N ARG A 62 20.16 -25.60 3.13
CA ARG A 62 20.17 -26.17 1.78
C ARG A 62 21.45 -25.85 1.01
N VAL A 63 21.99 -24.64 1.17
CA VAL A 63 23.26 -24.24 0.56
C VAL A 63 24.40 -25.05 1.15
N VAL A 64 24.47 -25.20 2.48
CA VAL A 64 25.48 -26.04 3.13
C VAL A 64 25.39 -27.49 2.64
N ASP A 65 24.18 -28.05 2.57
CA ASP A 65 23.97 -29.43 2.13
C ASP A 65 24.29 -29.65 0.63
N LEU A 66 24.15 -28.62 -0.20
CA LEU A 66 24.49 -28.71 -1.63
C LEU A 66 26.00 -28.74 -1.88
N PHE A 67 26.78 -28.08 -1.03
CA PHE A 67 28.25 -27.96 -1.16
C PHE A 67 29.02 -28.90 -0.21
N ARG A 68 28.33 -29.70 0.60
CA ARG A 68 28.90 -30.73 1.47
C ARG A 68 28.85 -32.08 0.78
#